data_AF-A0A482D5I1-F1
#
_entry.id   AF-A0A482D5I1-F1
#
_cell.length_a   1.000
_cell.length_b   1.000
_cell.length_c   1.000
_cell.angle_alpha   90.00
_cell.angle_beta   90.00
_cell.angle_gamma   90.00
#
_symmetry.space_group_name_H-M   'P 1'
#
loop_
_entity.id
_entity.type
_entity.pdbx_description
1 polymer ?
#
loop_
_entity_poly.entity_id
_entity_poly.type
_entity_poly.pdbx_seq_one_letter_code
_entity_poly.pdbx_strand_id
1 'polypeptide(L)'
;MTKVLIVKEGEWGLLSSERGDYDAWAGLVQRKVSESAEAVTVNSFDDAQTLIGWGGIDKVIFLTRGMIDKARQVKQAYPDIRVVVFTGLYNWEETSGVVVIDKMETEAVMTELSSVGSQVGQ
;
A
#
# COMPACT_ATOMS: atom_id res chain seq x y z
N MET A 1 -14.92 7.82 6.08
CA MET A 1 -14.16 6.69 6.64
C MET A 1 -13.07 6.38 5.63
N THR A 2 -11.81 6.33 6.04
CA THR A 2 -10.70 6.13 5.10
C THR A 2 -10.78 4.74 4.48
N LYS A 3 -10.66 4.65 3.16
CA LYS A 3 -10.63 3.39 2.42
C LYS A 3 -9.25 3.16 1.81
N VAL A 4 -8.70 2.00 2.09
CA VAL A 4 -7.34 1.59 1.73
C VAL A 4 -7.42 0.37 0.83
N LEU A 5 -6.77 0.47 -0.31
CA LEU A 5 -6.63 -0.63 -1.26
C LEU A 5 -5.25 -1.25 -1.14
N ILE A 6 -5.17 -2.57 -1.00
CA ILE A 6 -3.94 -3.33 -0.84
C ILE A 6 -3.76 -4.20 -2.09
N VAL A 7 -2.65 -3.99 -2.81
CA VAL A 7 -2.33 -4.71 -4.05
C VAL A 7 -1.26 -5.76 -3.75
N LYS A 8 -1.64 -7.03 -3.85
CA LYS A 8 -0.74 -8.18 -3.68
C LYS A 8 -0.33 -8.79 -5.03
N GLU A 9 0.16 -7.94 -5.92
CA GLU A 9 0.80 -8.35 -7.18
C GLU A 9 2.31 -8.13 -7.12
N GLY A 10 3.05 -8.94 -7.86
CA GLY A 10 4.46 -8.75 -8.16
C GLY A 10 5.36 -9.70 -7.37
N GLU A 11 6.66 -9.50 -7.55
CA GLU A 11 7.69 -10.31 -6.91
C GLU A 11 8.46 -9.50 -5.86
N TRP A 12 8.74 -10.18 -4.77
CA TRP A 12 9.49 -9.71 -3.62
C TRP A 12 10.59 -10.73 -3.34
N GLY A 13 11.55 -10.86 -4.26
CA GLY A 13 12.79 -11.63 -4.11
C GLY A 13 12.66 -13.01 -3.43
N LEU A 14 12.69 -13.02 -2.09
CA LEU A 14 12.63 -14.21 -1.24
C LEU A 14 11.22 -14.74 -0.94
N LEU A 15 10.16 -13.96 -1.13
CA LEU A 15 8.78 -14.42 -0.94
C LEU A 15 8.28 -15.06 -2.23
N SER A 16 7.68 -16.24 -2.12
CA SER A 16 7.08 -16.93 -3.26
C SER A 16 5.56 -16.98 -3.10
N SER A 17 4.85 -16.69 -4.20
CA SER A 17 3.39 -16.84 -4.29
C SER A 17 3.00 -18.29 -4.09
N GLU A 18 3.83 -19.23 -4.53
CA GLU A 18 3.64 -20.68 -4.37
C GLU A 18 3.77 -21.15 -2.92
N ARG A 19 4.47 -20.40 -2.06
CA ARG A 19 4.63 -20.70 -0.63
C ARG A 19 3.55 -20.06 0.26
N GLY A 20 2.65 -19.24 -0.31
CA GLY A 20 1.63 -18.52 0.44
C GLY A 20 2.17 -17.34 1.27
N ASP A 21 3.43 -16.97 1.07
CA ASP A 21 4.10 -15.91 1.83
C ASP A 21 3.43 -14.54 1.62
N TYR A 22 2.96 -14.28 0.39
CA TYR A 22 2.25 -13.04 0.05
C TYR A 22 0.86 -12.98 0.70
N ASP A 23 0.17 -14.11 0.81
CA ASP A 23 -1.15 -14.15 1.45
C ASP A 23 -1.04 -13.92 2.96
N ALA A 24 -0.02 -14.49 3.60
CA ALA A 24 0.27 -14.25 5.01
C ALA A 24 0.63 -12.77 5.26
N TRP A 25 1.47 -12.18 4.40
CA TRP A 25 1.84 -10.78 4.52
C TRP A 25 0.67 -9.83 4.23
N ALA A 26 -0.07 -10.07 3.14
CA ALA A 26 -1.27 -9.31 2.82
C ALA A 26 -2.31 -9.39 3.93
N GLY A 27 -2.50 -10.57 4.52
CA GLY A 27 -3.37 -10.77 5.68
C GLY A 27 -2.93 -9.98 6.91
N LEU A 28 -1.63 -9.92 7.19
CA LEU A 28 -1.09 -9.12 8.29
C LEU A 28 -1.32 -7.62 8.05
N VAL A 29 -0.97 -7.12 6.87
CA VAL A 29 -1.16 -5.71 6.50
C VAL A 29 -2.64 -5.35 6.53
N GLN A 30 -3.50 -6.17 5.92
CA GLN A 30 -4.94 -5.96 5.92
C GLN A 30 -5.50 -5.91 7.34
N ARG A 31 -5.15 -6.89 8.18
CA ARG A 31 -5.61 -6.92 9.58
C ARG A 31 -5.24 -5.64 10.32
N LYS A 32 -4.00 -5.14 10.13
CA LYS A 32 -3.52 -3.92 10.76
C LYS A 32 -4.19 -2.66 10.23
N VAL A 33 -4.38 -2.53 8.92
CA VAL A 33 -5.12 -1.41 8.34
C VAL A 33 -6.59 -1.42 8.80
N SER A 34 -7.20 -2.60 8.89
CA SER A 34 -8.59 -2.77 9.34
C SER A 34 -8.84 -2.36 10.80
N GLU A 35 -7.79 -2.14 11.60
CA GLU A 35 -7.93 -1.55 12.95
C GLU A 35 -8.37 -0.07 12.89
N SER A 36 -8.12 0.64 11.77
CA SER A 36 -8.35 2.09 11.64
C SER A 36 -9.03 2.54 10.34
N ALA A 37 -9.13 1.69 9.33
CA ALA A 37 -9.65 2.02 8.00
C ALA A 37 -10.36 0.82 7.33
N GLU A 38 -11.21 1.08 6.33
CA GLU A 38 -11.76 0.00 5.48
C GLU A 38 -10.65 -0.50 4.55
N ALA A 39 -10.30 -1.79 4.60
CA ALA A 39 -9.22 -2.36 3.81
C ALA A 39 -9.76 -3.38 2.80
N VAL A 40 -9.39 -3.23 1.53
CA VAL A 40 -9.71 -4.17 0.45
C VAL A 40 -8.42 -4.68 -0.16
N THR A 41 -8.25 -6.00 -0.25
CA THR A 41 -7.07 -6.62 -0.86
C THR A 41 -7.42 -7.16 -2.24
N VAL A 42 -6.59 -6.85 -3.24
CA VAL A 42 -6.74 -7.32 -4.63
C VAL A 42 -5.49 -8.06 -5.10
N ASN A 43 -5.67 -9.01 -6.02
CA ASN A 43 -4.59 -9.87 -6.54
C ASN A 43 -3.80 -9.24 -7.69
N SER A 44 -4.37 -8.21 -8.33
CA SER A 44 -3.78 -7.59 -9.51
C SER A 44 -3.92 -6.08 -9.49
N PHE A 45 -3.07 -5.42 -10.25
CA PHE A 45 -3.06 -4.01 -10.53
C PHE A 45 -4.27 -3.62 -11.37
N ASP A 46 -4.70 -4.47 -12.30
CA ASP A 46 -5.87 -4.21 -13.14
C ASP A 46 -7.15 -4.16 -12.29
N ASP A 47 -7.30 -5.07 -11.32
CA ASP A 47 -8.36 -4.99 -10.31
C ASP A 47 -8.25 -3.70 -9.49
N ALA A 48 -7.01 -3.34 -9.12
CA ALA A 48 -6.77 -2.13 -8.35
C ALA A 48 -7.18 -0.86 -9.12
N GLN A 49 -6.81 -0.77 -10.39
CA GLN A 49 -7.17 0.35 -11.27
C GLN A 49 -8.69 0.46 -11.44
N THR A 50 -9.38 -0.67 -11.57
CA THR A 50 -10.84 -0.70 -11.66
C THR A 50 -11.47 -0.08 -10.41
N LEU A 51 -11.03 -0.49 -9.22
CA LEU A 51 -11.56 0.03 -7.95
C LEU A 51 -11.20 1.49 -7.72
N ILE A 52 -9.99 1.91 -8.08
CA ILE A 52 -9.58 3.33 -8.01
C ILE A 52 -10.45 4.16 -8.95
N GLY A 53 -10.73 3.67 -10.15
CA GLY A 53 -11.57 4.35 -11.14
C GLY A 53 -13.03 4.52 -10.71
N TRP A 54 -13.54 3.65 -9.84
CA TRP A 54 -14.87 3.82 -9.23
C TRP A 54 -14.89 4.91 -8.14
N GLY A 55 -13.73 5.34 -7.67
CA GLY A 55 -13.59 6.38 -6.66
C GLY A 55 -13.76 5.89 -5.22
N GLY A 56 -13.55 6.81 -4.27
CA GLY A 56 -13.68 6.52 -2.85
C GLY A 56 -12.51 5.74 -2.23
N ILE A 57 -11.37 5.67 -2.91
CA ILE A 57 -10.10 5.15 -2.37
C ILE A 57 -9.23 6.32 -1.95
N ASP A 58 -8.82 6.36 -0.68
CA ASP A 58 -7.95 7.41 -0.15
C ASP A 58 -6.47 7.01 -0.21
N LYS A 59 -6.18 5.71 -0.07
CA LYS A 59 -4.82 5.19 -0.03
C LYS A 59 -4.68 3.88 -0.81
N VAL A 60 -3.53 3.70 -1.44
CA VAL A 60 -3.16 2.46 -2.12
C VAL A 60 -1.82 1.98 -1.59
N ILE A 61 -1.77 0.71 -1.19
CA ILE A 61 -0.59 0.03 -0.66
C ILE A 61 -0.21 -1.08 -1.64
N PHE A 62 0.99 -1.00 -2.20
CA PHE A 62 1.59 -2.07 -2.98
C PHE A 62 2.51 -2.88 -2.10
N LEU A 63 2.31 -4.20 -2.04
CA LEU A 63 3.07 -5.06 -1.13
C LEU A 63 4.46 -5.47 -1.63
N THR A 64 4.80 -5.17 -2.88
CA THR A 64 6.02 -5.68 -3.51
C THR A 64 6.79 -4.57 -4.21
N ARG A 65 8.13 -4.73 -4.23
CA ARG A 65 9.04 -3.79 -4.91
C ARG A 65 8.80 -3.72 -6.42
N GLY A 66 8.38 -4.83 -7.04
CA GLY A 66 8.10 -4.88 -8.49
C GLY A 66 7.02 -3.88 -8.93
N MET A 67 6.26 -3.31 -8.01
CA MET A 67 5.14 -2.42 -8.28
C MET A 67 5.48 -0.92 -8.23
N ILE A 68 6.74 -0.52 -8.04
CA ILE A 68 7.13 0.91 -7.95
C ILE A 68 6.65 1.72 -9.17
N ASP A 69 6.85 1.20 -10.39
CA ASP A 69 6.45 1.95 -11.59
C ASP A 69 4.92 2.04 -11.72
N LYS A 70 4.19 1.02 -11.29
CA LYS A 70 2.72 1.04 -11.20
C LYS A 70 2.22 2.00 -10.13
N ALA A 71 2.90 2.05 -8.99
CA ALA A 71 2.62 2.99 -7.92
C ALA A 71 2.78 4.45 -8.38
N ARG A 72 3.85 4.73 -9.15
CA ARG A 72 4.05 6.04 -9.79
C ARG A 72 2.94 6.37 -10.78
N GLN A 73 2.49 5.40 -11.58
CA GLN A 73 1.37 5.59 -12.51
C GLN A 73 0.09 5.98 -11.75
N VAL A 74 -0.24 5.29 -10.64
CA VAL A 74 -1.39 5.65 -9.81
C VAL A 74 -1.22 7.06 -9.24
N LYS A 75 -0.05 7.41 -8.70
CA LYS A 75 0.16 8.73 -8.10
C LYS A 75 0.05 9.86 -9.13
N GLN A 76 0.52 9.64 -10.36
CA GLN A 76 0.40 10.61 -11.44
C GLN A 76 -1.05 10.78 -11.91
N ALA A 77 -1.80 9.69 -12.02
CA ALA A 77 -3.20 9.72 -12.47
C ALA A 77 -4.17 10.19 -11.38
N TYR A 78 -3.84 9.94 -10.11
CA TYR A 78 -4.67 10.24 -8.94
C TYR A 78 -3.84 10.95 -7.86
N PRO A 79 -3.55 12.25 -8.02
CA PRO A 79 -2.66 12.98 -7.12
C PRO A 79 -3.14 13.05 -5.67
N ASP A 80 -4.44 12.97 -5.43
CA ASP A 80 -5.04 13.03 -4.09
C ASP A 80 -4.92 11.71 -3.33
N ILE A 81 -4.64 10.60 -4.03
CA ILE A 81 -4.46 9.29 -3.39
C ILE A 81 -3.05 9.22 -2.79
N ARG A 82 -2.96 8.76 -1.54
CA ARG A 82 -1.68 8.43 -0.92
C ARG A 82 -1.22 7.06 -1.39
N VAL A 83 -0.04 6.99 -2.00
CA VAL A 83 0.50 5.74 -2.55
C VAL A 83 1.71 5.29 -1.72
N VAL A 84 1.67 4.04 -1.30
CA VAL A 84 2.67 3.39 -0.46
C VAL A 84 3.16 2.13 -1.15
N VAL A 85 4.46 1.86 -1.12
CA VAL A 85 5.06 0.64 -1.66
C VAL A 85 5.96 0.01 -0.61
N PHE A 86 5.66 -1.23 -0.23
CA PHE A 86 6.55 -2.05 0.57
C PHE A 86 7.63 -2.67 -0.32
N THR A 87 8.90 -2.36 -0.04
CA THR A 87 10.04 -2.83 -0.84
C THR A 87 10.93 -3.81 -0.11
N GLY A 88 10.87 -3.87 1.23
CA GLY A 88 11.69 -4.76 2.05
C GLY A 88 13.20 -4.51 1.95
N LEU A 89 13.61 -3.30 1.58
CA LEU A 89 15.01 -2.87 1.53
C LEU A 89 15.23 -1.73 2.52
N TYR A 90 16.36 -1.78 3.22
CA TYR A 90 16.88 -0.76 4.12
C TYR A 90 16.92 0.60 3.41
N ASN A 91 15.86 1.38 3.54
CA ASN A 91 15.81 2.84 3.63
C ASN A 91 14.43 3.36 3.19
N TRP A 92 13.87 4.21 4.03
CA TRP A 92 12.78 5.11 3.68
C TRP A 92 13.27 6.13 2.65
N GLU A 93 12.71 6.10 1.44
CA GLU A 93 12.89 7.18 0.47
C GLU A 93 11.53 7.57 -0.11
N GLU A 94 11.15 8.84 0.05
CA GLU A 94 10.02 9.40 -0.67
C GLU A 94 10.50 9.79 -2.07
N THR A 95 10.19 8.97 -3.07
CA THR A 95 10.54 9.26 -4.47
C THR A 95 9.27 9.59 -5.24
N SER A 96 9.16 10.81 -5.74
CA SER A 96 8.06 11.26 -6.61
C SER A 96 6.66 11.15 -5.98
N GLY A 97 6.53 11.40 -4.67
CA GLY A 97 5.26 11.35 -3.94
C GLY A 97 4.74 9.93 -3.65
N VAL A 98 5.59 8.92 -3.84
CA VAL A 98 5.36 7.54 -3.42
C VAL A 98 6.19 7.27 -2.17
N VAL A 99 5.55 6.77 -1.12
CA VAL A 99 6.23 6.39 0.13
C VAL A 99 6.74 4.96 0.00
N VAL A 100 8.05 4.77 0.04
CA VAL A 100 8.68 3.45 0.01
C VAL A 100 9.04 3.01 1.43
N ILE A 101 8.55 1.84 1.85
CA ILE A 101 8.70 1.33 3.21
C ILE A 101 9.46 0.01 3.24
N ASP A 102 10.42 -0.09 4.18
CA ASP A 102 11.08 -1.35 4.54
C ASP A 102 10.24 -2.18 5.52
N LYS A 103 10.37 -3.50 5.44
CA LYS A 103 9.76 -4.49 6.31
C LYS A 103 10.01 -4.23 7.80
N MET A 104 11.22 -3.80 8.20
CA MET A 104 11.55 -3.58 9.62
C MET A 104 10.88 -2.35 10.22
N GLU A 105 10.46 -1.39 9.41
CA GLU A 105 9.78 -0.16 9.86
C GLU A 105 8.26 -0.21 9.67
N THR A 106 7.74 -1.35 9.19
CA THR A 106 6.30 -1.52 8.90
C THR A 106 5.42 -1.09 10.07
N GLU A 107 5.77 -1.41 11.32
CA GLU A 107 4.95 -1.04 12.46
C GLU A 107 4.83 0.48 12.64
N ALA A 108 5.93 1.23 12.53
CA ALA A 108 5.94 2.68 12.67
C ALA A 108 5.07 3.36 11.60
N VAL A 109 5.16 2.87 10.37
CA VAL A 109 4.41 3.45 9.25
C VAL A 109 2.94 3.05 9.29
N MET A 110 2.63 1.84 9.73
CA MET A 110 1.24 1.42 9.91
C MET A 110 0.55 2.26 11.00
N THR A 111 1.27 2.62 12.07
CA THR A 111 0.78 3.58 13.08
C THR A 111 0.57 4.98 12.47
N GLU A 112 1.47 5.45 11.62
CA GLU A 112 1.30 6.74 10.93
C GLU A 112 0.12 6.72 9.96
N LEU A 113 0.01 5.70 9.11
CA LEU A 113 -1.09 5.53 8.16
C LEU A 113 -2.46 5.44 8.86
N SER A 114 -2.48 4.99 10.12
CA SER A 114 -3.67 4.95 10.97
C SER A 114 -4.00 6.29 11.64
N SER A 115 -3.04 7.21 11.78
CA SER A 115 -3.18 8.42 12.60
C SER A 115 -3.37 9.72 11.82
N VAL A 116 -3.16 9.75 10.49
CA VAL A 116 -3.38 10.96 9.66
C VAL A 116 -4.87 11.29 9.42
N GLY A 117 -5.73 11.07 10.41
CA GLY A 117 -7.09 11.58 10.46
C GLY A 117 -7.26 12.87 11.27
N SER A 118 -6.17 13.44 11.84
CA SER A 118 -6.30 14.51 12.85
C SER A 118 -5.43 15.75 12.67
N GLN A 119 -4.73 15.94 11.53
CA GLN A 119 -3.95 17.16 11.32
C GLN A 119 -4.11 17.73 9.90
N VAL A 120 -5.30 18.29 9.63
CA VAL A 120 -5.41 19.49 8.77
C VAL A 120 -6.43 20.40 9.44
N GLY A 121 -5.94 21.34 10.24
CA GLY A 121 -6.77 22.22 11.05
C GLY A 121 -5.96 23.01 12.07
N GLN A 122 -5.01 23.80 11.59
CA GLN A 122 -4.58 25.06 12.20
C GLN A 122 -4.20 26.04 11.10
#